data_AF-A0A7I9VM33-F1
#
_entry.id   AF-A0A7I9VM33-F1
#
_cell.length_a   1.000
_cell.length_b   1.000
_cell.length_c   1.000
_cell.angle_alpha   90.00
_cell.angle_beta   90.00
_cell.angle_gamma   90.00
#
_symmetry.space_group_name_H-M   'P 1'
#
loop_
_entity.id
_entity.type
_entity.pdbx_description
1 polymer ?
#
loop_
_entity_poly.entity_id
_entity_poly.type
_entity_poly.pdbx_seq_one_letter_code
_entity_poly.pdbx_strand_id
1 'polypeptide(L)'
;MAPRRGARELELEAAARPAAPAAPAAAAGAAGNEALAMLARRGLRPRVARPDVPFPRELDGALADALAARLGHYGFRLFLRGAIAGQGPFRPAEVTRYLTPAQAERAAEELVDLGLAARVDGGLVRLRWRARSFGGTLEWWVARELRRRLAADVAACVRSGAPGVGGDLDVVAAVEGKLVYVELKSSPPKHLMPAEVAAFLRRVRSLRPHLSLFAVDTALRLPDKVLPMLLEAAGRSGPPRRLQRDCWEVAPRLYAVNARPDLVANLCLAIADGLHQLAPEPP
;
A
#
# COMPACT_ATOMS: atom_id res chain seq x y z
N MET A 1 -32.17 43.92 -17.42
CA MET A 1 -30.89 43.36 -17.95
C MET A 1 -29.76 44.15 -17.33
N ALA A 2 -28.92 43.54 -16.49
CA ALA A 2 -27.74 44.24 -15.97
C ALA A 2 -26.75 44.51 -17.13
N PRO A 3 -26.11 45.70 -17.19
CA PRO A 3 -25.16 46.01 -18.25
C PRO A 3 -23.97 45.04 -18.20
N ARG A 4 -23.56 44.57 -19.38
CA ARG A 4 -22.43 43.65 -19.55
C ARG A 4 -21.15 44.42 -19.25
N ARG A 5 -20.44 44.05 -18.18
CA ARG A 5 -19.20 44.72 -17.76
C ARG A 5 -18.15 44.67 -18.87
N GLY A 6 -17.43 45.79 -19.05
CA GLY A 6 -16.35 45.89 -20.03
C GLY A 6 -15.06 45.21 -19.54
N ALA A 7 -14.17 44.82 -20.47
CA ALA A 7 -12.89 44.19 -20.13
C ALA A 7 -12.06 45.03 -19.13
N ARG A 8 -12.07 46.36 -19.28
CA ARG A 8 -11.35 47.28 -18.38
C ARG A 8 -11.88 47.27 -16.94
N GLU A 9 -13.18 47.13 -16.75
CA GLU A 9 -13.78 47.01 -15.41
C GLU A 9 -13.41 45.67 -14.76
N LEU A 10 -13.38 44.59 -15.53
CA LEU A 10 -12.99 43.27 -15.05
C LEU A 10 -11.50 43.23 -14.63
N GLU A 11 -10.62 43.88 -15.40
CA GLU A 11 -9.19 44.00 -15.08
C GLU A 11 -8.94 44.85 -13.82
N LEU A 12 -9.63 46.00 -13.68
CA LEU A 12 -9.53 46.84 -12.48
C LEU A 12 -10.06 46.14 -11.23
N GLU A 13 -11.15 45.38 -11.37
CA GLU A 13 -11.70 44.56 -10.27
C GLU A 13 -10.75 43.43 -9.89
N ALA A 14 -10.13 42.75 -10.87
CA ALA A 14 -9.14 41.70 -10.62
C ALA A 14 -7.86 42.24 -9.97
N ALA A 15 -7.37 43.42 -10.39
CA ALA A 15 -6.22 44.08 -9.80
C ALA A 15 -6.48 44.60 -8.38
N ALA A 16 -7.72 45.00 -8.09
CA ALA A 16 -8.14 45.45 -6.76
C ALA A 16 -8.47 44.29 -5.80
N ARG A 17 -8.64 43.06 -6.31
CA ARG A 17 -8.83 41.90 -5.44
C ARG A 17 -7.54 41.66 -4.65
N PRO A 18 -7.60 41.55 -3.32
CA PRO A 18 -6.46 41.13 -2.54
C PRO A 18 -5.99 39.78 -3.08
N ALA A 19 -4.67 39.56 -3.09
CA ALA A 19 -4.08 38.30 -3.50
C ALA A 19 -4.88 37.17 -2.84
N ALA A 20 -5.43 36.27 -3.65
CA ALA A 20 -6.17 35.14 -3.11
C ALA A 20 -5.28 34.47 -2.05
N PRO A 21 -5.81 34.14 -0.86
CA PRO A 21 -5.03 33.41 0.12
C PRO A 21 -4.42 32.21 -0.59
N ALA A 22 -3.09 32.05 -0.48
CA ALA A 22 -2.35 31.00 -1.17
C ALA A 22 -3.15 29.70 -1.05
N ALA A 23 -3.46 29.07 -2.18
CA ALA A 23 -4.33 27.90 -2.25
C ALA A 23 -4.01 26.96 -1.06
N PRO A 24 -5.00 26.54 -0.25
CA PRO A 24 -4.73 26.03 1.08
C PRO A 24 -3.78 24.85 0.98
N ALA A 25 -2.54 25.10 1.42
CA ALA A 25 -1.40 24.22 1.71
C ALA A 25 -1.53 22.73 1.34
N ALA A 26 -1.97 22.39 0.12
CA ALA A 26 -1.89 21.02 -0.38
C ALA A 26 -0.41 20.58 -0.46
N ALA A 27 0.49 21.55 -0.61
CA ALA A 27 1.94 21.36 -0.57
C ALA A 27 2.51 21.15 0.84
N ALA A 28 1.91 21.66 1.93
CA ALA A 28 2.53 21.53 3.26
C ALA A 28 2.47 20.10 3.81
N GLY A 29 1.38 19.37 3.54
CA GLY A 29 1.26 17.94 3.87
C GLY A 29 2.05 17.01 2.94
N ALA A 30 2.51 17.54 1.80
CA ALA A 30 3.31 16.83 0.79
C ALA A 30 4.80 17.23 0.80
N ALA A 31 5.18 18.21 1.64
CA ALA A 31 6.54 18.72 1.70
C ALA A 31 7.49 17.58 2.10
N GLY A 32 8.51 17.32 1.26
CA GLY A 32 9.49 16.25 1.48
C GLY A 32 9.06 14.85 1.02
N ASN A 33 7.94 14.69 0.30
CA ASN A 33 7.58 13.42 -0.34
C ASN A 33 7.02 13.63 -1.75
N GLU A 34 7.79 13.26 -2.77
CA GLU A 34 7.41 13.51 -4.16
C GLU A 34 6.13 12.75 -4.56
N ALA A 35 5.86 11.55 -4.04
CA ALA A 35 4.63 10.82 -4.37
C ALA A 35 3.37 11.59 -3.92
N LEU A 36 3.40 12.19 -2.73
CA LEU A 36 2.31 13.05 -2.26
C LEU A 36 2.24 14.34 -3.08
N ALA A 37 3.38 14.94 -3.43
CA ALA A 37 3.40 16.16 -4.25
C ALA A 37 2.83 15.89 -5.66
N MET A 38 3.13 14.75 -6.26
CA MET A 38 2.54 14.27 -7.51
C MET A 38 1.02 14.13 -7.44
N LEU A 39 0.47 13.68 -6.31
CA LEU A 39 -0.98 13.62 -6.10
C LEU A 39 -1.58 15.03 -5.92
N ALA A 40 -0.92 15.89 -5.15
CA ALA A 40 -1.36 17.27 -4.95
C ALA A 40 -1.42 18.06 -6.27
N ARG A 41 -0.41 17.90 -7.15
CA ARG A 41 -0.39 18.52 -8.49
C ARG A 41 -1.49 18.02 -9.42
N ARG A 42 -2.10 16.86 -9.14
CA ARG A 42 -3.29 16.34 -9.82
C ARG A 42 -4.61 16.86 -9.21
N GLY A 43 -4.55 17.81 -8.27
CA GLY A 43 -5.72 18.40 -7.62
C GLY A 43 -6.23 17.63 -6.40
N LEU A 44 -5.50 16.60 -5.94
CA LEU A 44 -5.84 15.89 -4.71
C LEU A 44 -5.34 16.64 -3.46
N ARG A 45 -5.83 16.24 -2.27
CA ARG A 45 -5.37 16.76 -0.98
C ARG A 45 -4.82 15.62 -0.12
N PRO A 46 -3.70 15.00 -0.53
CA PRO A 46 -3.22 13.80 0.12
C PRO A 46 -2.75 14.10 1.54
N ARG A 47 -3.07 13.20 2.48
CA ARG A 47 -2.54 13.23 3.85
C ARG A 47 -2.22 11.83 4.32
N VAL A 48 -1.07 11.65 4.98
CA VAL A 48 -0.71 10.38 5.61
C VAL A 48 -1.61 10.18 6.84
N ALA A 49 -2.34 9.08 6.86
CA ALA A 49 -3.13 8.67 8.02
C ALA A 49 -2.23 8.02 9.08
N ARG A 50 -2.72 7.97 10.32
CA ARG A 50 -2.04 7.23 11.38
C ARG A 50 -2.06 5.73 11.03
N PRO A 51 -0.91 5.05 10.93
CA PRO A 51 -0.87 3.63 10.64
C PRO A 51 -1.45 2.80 11.81
N ASP A 52 -2.17 1.73 11.47
CA ASP A 52 -2.72 0.74 12.39
C ASP A 52 -1.72 -0.42 12.54
N VAL A 53 -0.79 -0.28 13.47
CA VAL A 53 0.38 -1.17 13.63
C VAL A 53 0.55 -1.65 15.08
N PRO A 54 0.99 -2.90 15.30
CA PRO A 54 1.15 -3.48 16.64
C PRO A 54 2.52 -3.12 17.25
N PHE A 55 3.02 -1.91 17.01
CA PHE A 55 4.30 -1.42 17.50
C PHE A 55 4.30 0.12 17.60
N PRO A 56 5.29 0.76 18.27
CA PRO A 56 5.41 2.21 18.31
C PRO A 56 5.43 2.82 16.91
N ARG A 57 4.80 3.99 16.74
CA ARG A 57 4.76 4.66 15.43
C ARG A 57 6.16 4.98 14.90
N GLU A 58 7.03 5.37 15.81
CA GLU A 58 8.43 5.65 15.55
C GLU A 58 9.20 4.48 16.14
N LEU A 59 9.70 3.63 15.26
CA LEU A 59 10.65 2.58 15.60
C LEU A 59 12.04 3.15 15.43
N ASP A 60 12.94 2.80 16.34
CA ASP A 60 14.37 3.02 16.11
C ASP A 60 14.82 2.26 14.84
N GLY A 61 15.90 2.74 14.21
CA GLY A 61 16.35 2.22 12.92
C GLY A 61 16.67 0.71 12.95
N ALA A 62 17.27 0.24 14.05
CA ALA A 62 17.72 -1.14 14.21
C ALA A 62 16.53 -2.10 14.44
N LEU A 63 15.60 -1.73 15.32
CA LEU A 63 14.36 -2.47 15.56
C LEU A 63 13.49 -2.52 14.31
N ALA A 64 13.38 -1.40 13.58
CA ALA A 64 12.67 -1.36 12.31
C ALA A 64 13.30 -2.31 11.27
N ASP A 65 14.64 -2.43 11.25
CA ASP A 65 15.35 -3.37 10.37
C ASP A 65 15.13 -4.82 10.79
N ALA A 66 15.25 -5.12 12.08
CA ALA A 66 15.02 -6.47 12.59
C ALA A 66 13.59 -6.94 12.34
N LEU A 67 12.59 -6.08 12.59
CA LEU A 67 11.20 -6.38 12.30
C LEU A 67 10.94 -6.54 10.80
N ALA A 68 11.49 -5.66 9.96
CA ALA A 68 11.33 -5.76 8.50
C ALA A 68 11.94 -7.05 7.94
N ALA A 69 13.09 -7.47 8.47
CA ALA A 69 13.70 -8.76 8.12
C ALA A 69 12.77 -9.93 8.46
N ARG A 70 12.15 -9.94 9.65
CA ARG A 70 11.17 -10.96 10.03
C ARG A 70 9.94 -10.93 9.12
N LEU A 71 9.41 -9.75 8.82
CA LEU A 71 8.28 -9.55 7.90
C LEU A 71 8.60 -9.99 6.46
N GLY A 72 9.86 -10.11 6.08
CA GLY A 72 10.27 -10.76 4.83
C GLY A 72 9.80 -12.21 4.71
N HIS A 73 9.63 -12.91 5.84
CA HIS A 73 9.20 -14.30 5.87
C HIS A 73 7.67 -14.41 5.90
N TYR A 74 7.08 -15.04 4.89
CA TYR A 74 5.62 -15.21 4.79
C TYR A 74 5.01 -15.92 6.01
N GLY A 75 5.69 -16.92 6.56
CA GLY A 75 5.25 -17.61 7.78
C GLY A 75 5.12 -16.68 8.99
N PHE A 76 6.07 -15.77 9.17
CA PHE A 76 6.02 -14.78 10.25
C PHE A 76 4.86 -13.80 10.05
N ARG A 77 4.60 -13.36 8.82
CA ARG A 77 3.43 -12.51 8.51
C ARG A 77 2.11 -13.21 8.85
N LEU A 78 1.98 -14.50 8.51
CA LEU A 78 0.79 -15.30 8.86
C LEU A 78 0.60 -15.41 10.38
N PHE A 79 1.69 -15.64 11.12
CA PHE A 79 1.69 -15.68 12.58
C PHE A 79 1.25 -14.34 13.19
N LEU A 80 1.91 -13.25 12.80
CA LEU A 80 1.62 -11.91 13.35
C LEU A 80 0.19 -11.47 13.01
N ARG A 81 -0.31 -11.78 11.80
CA ARG A 81 -1.71 -11.54 11.45
C ARG A 81 -2.68 -12.25 12.40
N GLY A 82 -2.38 -13.49 12.78
CA GLY A 82 -3.16 -14.24 13.76
C GLY A 82 -3.11 -13.64 15.16
N ALA A 83 -1.92 -13.26 15.62
CA ALA A 83 -1.71 -12.62 16.91
C ALA A 83 -2.49 -11.29 17.01
N ILE A 84 -2.50 -10.49 15.94
CA ILE A 84 -3.31 -9.27 15.86
C ILE A 84 -4.81 -9.58 15.92
N ALA A 85 -5.27 -10.60 15.18
CA ALA A 85 -6.70 -10.94 15.14
C ALA A 85 -7.26 -11.35 16.52
N GLY A 86 -6.44 -11.97 17.38
CA GLY A 86 -6.84 -12.42 18.72
C GLY A 86 -7.09 -11.31 19.75
N GLN A 87 -6.56 -10.09 19.55
CA GLN A 87 -6.75 -8.90 20.43
C GLN A 87 -6.41 -9.07 21.94
N GLY A 88 -5.78 -10.18 22.34
CA GLY A 88 -5.47 -10.52 23.74
C GLY A 88 -4.24 -11.42 23.87
N PRO A 89 -3.96 -11.93 25.09
CA PRO A 89 -2.97 -13.01 25.26
C PRO A 89 -3.33 -14.22 24.40
N PHE A 90 -2.31 -14.88 23.85
CA PHE A 90 -2.49 -16.04 23.01
C PHE A 90 -1.40 -17.08 23.28
N ARG A 91 -1.71 -18.35 22.99
CA ARG A 91 -0.67 -19.37 22.84
C ARG A 91 -0.09 -19.30 21.42
N PRO A 92 1.23 -19.38 21.24
CA PRO A 92 1.83 -19.26 19.90
C PRO A 92 1.23 -20.22 18.86
N ALA A 93 1.00 -21.48 19.23
CA ALA A 93 0.44 -22.48 18.33
C ALA A 93 -1.02 -22.22 17.90
N GLU A 94 -1.77 -21.38 18.62
CA GLU A 94 -3.21 -21.16 18.37
C GLU A 94 -3.47 -20.03 17.36
N VAL A 95 -2.52 -19.10 17.19
CA VAL A 95 -2.74 -17.93 16.33
C VAL A 95 -2.57 -18.23 14.85
N THR A 96 -1.98 -19.38 14.49
CA THR A 96 -1.80 -19.76 13.10
C THR A 96 -1.85 -21.28 12.92
N ARG A 97 -2.61 -21.72 11.92
CA ARG A 97 -2.63 -23.12 11.46
C ARG A 97 -1.58 -23.43 10.38
N TYR A 98 -0.78 -22.42 10.02
CA TYR A 98 0.14 -22.49 8.89
C TYR A 98 1.60 -22.74 9.31
N LEU A 99 1.87 -22.70 10.60
CA LEU A 99 3.18 -23.00 11.17
C LEU A 99 3.08 -24.23 12.06
N THR A 100 4.20 -24.96 12.16
CA THR A 100 4.37 -25.97 13.21
C THR A 100 4.42 -25.30 14.59
N PRO A 101 4.12 -26.01 15.68
CA PRO A 101 4.22 -25.45 17.04
C PRO A 101 5.57 -24.80 17.33
N ALA A 102 6.67 -25.47 16.99
CA ALA A 102 8.03 -24.95 17.19
C ALA A 102 8.32 -23.68 16.35
N GLN A 103 7.77 -23.56 15.14
CA GLN A 103 7.91 -22.34 14.35
C GLN A 103 7.10 -21.18 14.93
N ALA A 104 5.90 -21.47 15.45
CA ALA A 104 5.05 -20.48 16.08
C ALA A 104 5.66 -19.97 17.40
N GLU A 105 6.22 -20.87 18.21
CA GLU A 105 6.97 -20.52 19.41
C GLU A 105 8.14 -19.59 19.08
N ARG A 106 8.99 -19.97 18.11
CA ARG A 106 10.10 -19.10 17.67
C ARG A 106 9.62 -17.72 17.21
N ALA A 107 8.54 -17.63 16.44
CA ALA A 107 7.99 -16.35 16.01
C ALA A 107 7.50 -15.50 17.19
N ALA A 108 6.96 -16.13 18.24
CA ALA A 108 6.56 -15.44 19.47
C ALA A 108 7.78 -14.94 20.26
N GLU A 109 8.83 -15.76 20.36
CA GLU A 109 10.09 -15.42 21.02
C GLU A 109 10.78 -14.24 20.32
N GLU A 110 10.85 -14.27 18.99
CA GLU A 110 11.36 -13.15 18.19
C GLU A 110 10.61 -11.84 18.51
N LEU A 111 9.28 -11.87 18.65
CA LEU A 111 8.52 -10.67 19.04
C LEU A 111 8.82 -10.21 20.48
N VAL A 112 9.07 -11.14 21.40
CA VAL A 112 9.43 -10.83 22.80
C VAL A 112 10.83 -10.22 22.85
N ASP A 113 11.79 -10.80 22.14
CA ASP A 113 13.20 -10.36 22.08
C ASP A 113 13.30 -8.97 21.43
N LEU A 114 12.48 -8.69 20.43
CA LEU A 114 12.33 -7.36 19.84
C LEU A 114 11.60 -6.37 20.75
N GLY A 115 11.12 -6.79 21.91
CA GLY A 115 10.35 -5.95 22.83
C GLY A 115 8.98 -5.54 22.26
N LEU A 116 8.45 -6.26 21.27
CA LEU A 116 7.14 -6.03 20.65
C LEU A 116 6.01 -6.82 21.31
N ALA A 117 6.37 -7.88 22.03
CA ALA A 117 5.48 -8.68 22.86
C ALA A 117 6.04 -8.82 24.28
N ALA A 118 5.23 -9.40 25.15
CA ALA A 118 5.62 -9.79 26.50
C ALA A 118 5.07 -11.19 26.80
N ARG A 119 5.85 -11.99 27.55
CA ARG A 119 5.35 -13.24 28.15
C ARG A 119 4.37 -12.90 29.27
N VAL A 120 3.33 -13.71 29.39
CA VAL A 120 2.29 -13.65 30.41
C VAL A 120 2.19 -15.04 31.06
N ASP A 121 1.62 -15.12 32.25
CA ASP A 121 1.46 -16.37 32.99
C ASP A 121 0.79 -17.48 32.16
N GLY A 122 1.15 -18.73 32.45
CA GLY A 122 0.59 -19.89 31.78
C GLY A 122 1.10 -20.12 30.35
N GLY A 123 2.27 -19.58 30.00
CA GLY A 123 2.89 -19.76 28.68
C GLY A 123 2.26 -18.91 27.57
N LEU A 124 1.48 -17.89 27.94
CA LEU A 124 0.83 -16.98 27.01
C LEU A 124 1.78 -15.86 26.58
N VAL A 125 1.52 -15.29 25.41
CA VAL A 125 2.22 -14.13 24.88
C VAL A 125 1.20 -13.04 24.57
N ARG A 126 1.56 -11.78 24.78
CA ARG A 126 0.70 -10.62 24.50
C ARG A 126 1.49 -9.57 23.70
N LEU A 127 0.93 -9.09 22.60
CA LEU A 127 1.46 -7.92 21.89
C LEU A 127 1.37 -6.67 22.79
N ARG A 128 2.44 -5.89 22.87
CA ARG A 128 2.47 -4.68 23.70
C ARG A 128 1.62 -3.55 23.13
N TRP A 129 1.46 -3.51 21.81
CA TRP A 129 0.61 -2.56 21.11
C TRP A 129 -0.46 -3.30 20.32
N ARG A 130 -1.65 -2.70 20.27
CA ARG A 130 -2.78 -3.25 19.53
C ARG A 130 -2.84 -2.64 18.14
N ALA A 131 -3.15 -3.49 17.17
CA ALA A 131 -3.64 -3.09 15.85
C ALA A 131 -4.99 -3.74 15.62
N ARG A 132 -5.87 -3.17 14.80
CA ARG A 132 -7.17 -3.82 14.47
C ARG A 132 -7.02 -4.88 13.39
N SER A 133 -6.03 -4.73 12.52
CA SER A 133 -5.76 -5.66 11.43
C SER A 133 -4.28 -5.68 11.07
N PHE A 134 -3.87 -6.67 10.28
CA PHE A 134 -2.52 -6.75 9.73
C PHE A 134 -2.26 -5.79 8.57
N GLY A 135 -3.31 -5.17 8.00
CA GLY A 135 -3.20 -4.31 6.81
C GLY A 135 -2.17 -3.18 7.00
N GLY A 136 -2.29 -2.40 8.07
CA GLY A 136 -1.36 -1.31 8.36
C GLY A 136 0.09 -1.76 8.58
N THR A 137 0.31 -2.99 9.06
CA THR A 137 1.66 -3.58 9.18
C THR A 137 2.23 -3.94 7.81
N LEU A 138 1.41 -4.52 6.94
CA LEU A 138 1.78 -4.87 5.56
C LEU A 138 2.12 -3.60 4.76
N GLU A 139 1.28 -2.56 4.88
CA GLU A 139 1.49 -1.24 4.26
C GLU A 139 2.80 -0.59 4.71
N TRP A 140 3.04 -0.55 6.03
CA TRP A 140 4.28 -0.01 6.62
C TRP A 140 5.52 -0.74 6.08
N TRP A 141 5.49 -2.07 6.08
CA TRP A 141 6.62 -2.90 5.66
C TRP A 141 6.90 -2.76 4.17
N VAL A 142 5.88 -2.87 3.31
CA VAL A 142 6.05 -2.70 1.87
C VAL A 142 6.58 -1.30 1.54
N ALA A 143 6.05 -0.25 2.18
CA ALA A 143 6.55 1.10 1.94
C ALA A 143 8.02 1.25 2.37
N ARG A 144 8.43 0.67 3.50
CA ARG A 144 9.84 0.65 3.93
C ARG A 144 10.72 -0.05 2.90
N GLU A 145 10.31 -1.22 2.45
CA GLU A 145 11.09 -2.04 1.53
C GLU A 145 11.23 -1.38 0.15
N LEU A 146 10.18 -0.74 -0.37
CA LEU A 146 10.25 0.01 -1.63
C LEU A 146 11.20 1.22 -1.52
N ARG A 147 11.20 1.96 -0.39
CA ARG A 147 12.19 3.03 -0.16
C ARG A 147 13.62 2.49 -0.21
N ARG A 148 13.87 1.34 0.43
CA ARG A 148 15.21 0.75 0.50
C ARG A 148 15.67 0.14 -0.81
N ARG A 149 14.83 -0.64 -1.47
CA ARG A 149 15.21 -1.41 -2.66
C ARG A 149 15.20 -0.60 -3.95
N LEU A 150 14.37 0.44 -4.03
CA LEU A 150 14.20 1.27 -5.23
C LEU A 150 14.64 2.72 -5.04
N ALA A 151 15.16 3.09 -3.86
CA ALA A 151 15.45 4.49 -3.51
C ALA A 151 14.27 5.45 -3.78
N ALA A 152 13.05 4.94 -3.61
CA ALA A 152 11.82 5.65 -3.97
C ALA A 152 11.35 6.57 -2.84
N ASP A 153 10.71 7.68 -3.22
CA ASP A 153 9.89 8.46 -2.30
C ASP A 153 8.55 7.76 -2.13
N VAL A 154 8.30 7.20 -0.94
CA VAL A 154 7.10 6.37 -0.68
C VAL A 154 6.28 6.94 0.47
N ALA A 155 4.97 6.86 0.37
CA ALA A 155 4.02 7.11 1.45
C ALA A 155 3.04 5.94 1.58
N ALA A 156 2.68 5.59 2.80
CA ALA A 156 1.70 4.54 3.12
C ALA A 156 0.49 5.14 3.84
N CYS A 157 -0.63 4.43 3.86
CA CYS A 157 -1.86 4.83 4.53
C CYS A 157 -2.34 6.23 4.10
N VAL A 158 -2.36 6.54 2.79
CA VAL A 158 -2.61 7.91 2.31
C VAL A 158 -4.10 8.16 2.09
N ARG A 159 -4.67 9.11 2.82
CA ARG A 159 -6.00 9.65 2.51
C ARG A 159 -5.90 10.53 1.28
N SER A 160 -6.58 10.16 0.20
CA SER A 160 -6.53 10.90 -1.07
C SER A 160 -7.21 12.28 -1.00
N GLY A 161 -8.24 12.41 -0.15
CA GLY A 161 -9.05 13.62 -0.04
C GLY A 161 -9.93 13.90 -1.26
N ALA A 162 -10.00 12.97 -2.22
CA ALA A 162 -10.78 13.13 -3.44
C ALA A 162 -12.24 12.68 -3.23
N PRO A 163 -13.25 13.51 -3.59
CA PRO A 163 -14.65 13.12 -3.58
C PRO A 163 -14.90 11.88 -4.44
N GLY A 164 -15.68 10.92 -3.94
CA GLY A 164 -16.05 9.70 -4.70
C GLY A 164 -14.96 8.63 -4.83
N VAL A 165 -13.73 8.90 -4.38
CA VAL A 165 -12.60 7.95 -4.49
C VAL A 165 -12.61 6.89 -3.40
N GLY A 166 -13.12 7.22 -2.20
CA GLY A 166 -13.43 6.28 -1.12
C GLY A 166 -12.24 5.46 -0.58
N GLY A 167 -12.01 5.55 0.73
CA GLY A 167 -10.96 4.79 1.41
C GLY A 167 -9.55 5.36 1.25
N ASP A 168 -8.62 4.73 1.95
CA ASP A 168 -7.21 5.13 1.98
C ASP A 168 -6.45 4.45 0.82
N LEU A 169 -5.35 5.05 0.39
CA LEU A 169 -4.40 4.46 -0.55
C LEU A 169 -3.34 3.73 0.27
N ASP A 170 -3.22 2.43 0.07
CA ASP A 170 -2.34 1.58 0.87
C ASP A 170 -0.87 2.04 0.75
N VAL A 171 -0.32 2.10 -0.48
CA VAL A 171 1.02 2.64 -0.74
C VAL A 171 1.05 3.43 -2.07
N VAL A 172 1.66 4.61 -2.04
CA VAL A 172 2.00 5.39 -3.24
C VAL A 172 3.49 5.70 -3.24
N ALA A 173 4.10 5.63 -4.42
CA ALA A 173 5.53 5.87 -4.59
C ALA A 173 5.82 6.73 -5.82
N ALA A 174 6.89 7.51 -5.75
CA ALA A 174 7.52 8.14 -6.89
C ALA A 174 8.81 7.39 -7.22
N VAL A 175 8.87 6.83 -8.43
CA VAL A 175 10.02 6.07 -8.96
C VAL A 175 10.32 6.64 -10.34
N GLU A 176 11.51 7.20 -10.56
CA GLU A 176 11.90 7.83 -11.83
C GLU A 176 10.88 8.88 -12.35
N GLY A 177 10.33 9.68 -11.43
CA GLY A 177 9.29 10.67 -11.75
C GLY A 177 7.94 10.06 -12.15
N LYS A 178 7.75 8.75 -12.00
CA LYS A 178 6.49 8.04 -12.24
C LYS A 178 5.78 7.76 -10.93
N LEU A 179 4.50 8.11 -10.90
CA LEU A 179 3.59 7.75 -9.81
C LEU A 179 3.22 6.27 -9.91
N VAL A 180 3.58 5.52 -8.88
CA VAL A 180 3.21 4.12 -8.66
C VAL A 180 2.18 4.05 -7.54
N TYR A 181 1.12 3.28 -7.75
CA TYR A 181 0.11 2.99 -6.74
C TYR A 181 0.05 1.48 -6.51
N VAL A 182 0.16 1.07 -5.24
CA VAL A 182 0.06 -0.32 -4.81
C VAL A 182 -1.12 -0.44 -3.85
N GLU A 183 -2.06 -1.32 -4.19
CA GLU A 183 -3.11 -1.81 -3.29
C GLU A 183 -2.67 -3.14 -2.70
N LEU A 184 -2.78 -3.27 -1.38
CA LEU A 184 -2.36 -4.43 -0.60
C LEU A 184 -3.57 -5.17 -0.02
N LYS A 185 -3.54 -6.49 -0.12
CA LYS A 185 -4.52 -7.36 0.53
C LYS A 185 -3.81 -8.38 1.40
N SER A 186 -3.99 -8.23 2.71
CA SER A 186 -3.49 -9.17 3.71
C SER A 186 -4.36 -10.42 3.87
N SER A 187 -5.57 -10.44 3.30
CA SER A 187 -6.49 -11.57 3.34
C SER A 187 -6.19 -12.56 2.20
N PRO A 188 -6.44 -13.87 2.39
CA PRO A 188 -6.25 -14.82 1.30
C PRO A 188 -7.25 -14.58 0.17
N PRO A 189 -6.92 -14.95 -1.09
CA PRO A 189 -7.80 -14.78 -2.25
C PRO A 189 -9.25 -15.20 -2.03
N LYS A 190 -9.50 -16.30 -1.31
CA LYS A 190 -10.87 -16.78 -1.03
C LYS A 190 -11.76 -15.76 -0.31
N HIS A 191 -11.20 -14.81 0.43
CA HIS A 191 -11.94 -13.74 1.12
C HIS A 191 -11.96 -12.42 0.33
N LEU A 192 -11.26 -12.34 -0.80
CA LEU A 192 -11.32 -11.17 -1.68
C LEU A 192 -12.71 -11.06 -2.30
N MET A 193 -13.31 -9.87 -2.17
CA MET A 193 -14.64 -9.56 -2.67
C MET A 193 -14.56 -8.73 -3.97
N PRO A 194 -15.47 -8.94 -4.95
CA PRO A 194 -15.51 -8.14 -6.18
C PRO A 194 -15.60 -6.62 -5.94
N ALA A 195 -16.30 -6.21 -4.87
CA ALA A 195 -16.42 -4.80 -4.48
C ALA A 195 -15.06 -4.16 -4.12
N GLU A 196 -14.12 -4.93 -3.55
CA GLU A 196 -12.78 -4.44 -3.23
C GLU A 196 -11.96 -4.21 -4.51
N VAL A 197 -12.04 -5.13 -5.47
CA VAL A 197 -11.39 -4.98 -6.78
C VAL A 197 -11.98 -3.80 -7.55
N ALA A 198 -13.31 -3.65 -7.54
CA ALA A 198 -13.97 -2.50 -8.14
C ALA A 198 -13.55 -1.17 -7.47
N ALA A 199 -13.40 -1.15 -6.14
CA ALA A 199 -12.91 0.02 -5.40
C ALA A 199 -11.48 0.38 -5.80
N PHE A 200 -10.59 -0.61 -5.89
CA PHE A 200 -9.24 -0.41 -6.39
C PHE A 200 -9.23 0.20 -7.80
N LEU A 201 -10.00 -0.36 -8.75
CA LEU A 201 -10.04 0.18 -10.11
C LEU A 201 -10.65 1.58 -10.20
N ARG A 202 -11.64 1.92 -9.33
CA ARG A 202 -12.12 3.31 -9.20
C ARG A 202 -11.01 4.25 -8.75
N ARG A 203 -10.16 3.83 -7.79
CA ARG A 203 -8.99 4.60 -7.37
C ARG A 203 -7.97 4.75 -8.49
N VAL A 204 -7.66 3.68 -9.23
CA VAL A 204 -6.78 3.75 -10.40
C VAL A 204 -7.28 4.78 -11.42
N ARG A 205 -8.57 4.77 -11.76
CA ARG A 205 -9.16 5.76 -12.68
C ARG A 205 -9.09 7.19 -12.15
N SER A 206 -9.28 7.37 -10.84
CA SER A 206 -9.28 8.70 -10.22
C SER A 206 -7.87 9.28 -10.05
N LEU A 207 -6.91 8.43 -9.68
CA LEU A 207 -5.53 8.83 -9.43
C LEU A 207 -4.71 8.94 -10.73
N ARG A 208 -5.09 8.16 -11.75
CA ARG A 208 -4.34 8.01 -13.01
C ARG A 208 -2.83 7.82 -12.76
N PRO A 209 -2.43 6.83 -11.96
CA PRO A 209 -1.02 6.54 -11.74
C PRO A 209 -0.40 6.04 -13.05
N HIS A 210 0.93 6.13 -13.14
CA HIS A 210 1.64 5.57 -14.28
C HIS A 210 1.64 4.05 -14.20
N LEU A 211 1.82 3.49 -12.99
CA LEU A 211 1.77 2.06 -12.71
C LEU A 211 0.78 1.77 -11.57
N SER A 212 -0.03 0.73 -11.71
CA SER A 212 -0.95 0.24 -10.69
C SER A 212 -0.67 -1.22 -10.37
N LEU A 213 -0.57 -1.57 -9.09
CA LEU A 213 -0.28 -2.92 -8.65
C LEU A 213 -1.34 -3.37 -7.63
N PHE A 214 -1.93 -4.53 -7.87
CA PHE A 214 -2.81 -5.21 -6.93
C PHE A 214 -2.07 -6.40 -6.31
N ALA A 215 -1.64 -6.23 -5.07
CA ALA A 215 -0.73 -7.15 -4.38
C ALA A 215 -1.45 -7.90 -3.26
N VAL A 216 -1.44 -9.23 -3.33
CA VAL A 216 -2.09 -10.09 -2.34
C VAL A 216 -1.02 -10.83 -1.54
N ASP A 217 -0.99 -10.66 -0.22
CA ASP A 217 -0.06 -11.35 0.68
C ASP A 217 -0.44 -12.83 0.86
N THR A 218 -0.18 -13.59 -0.20
CA THR A 218 -0.54 -14.99 -0.30
C THR A 218 0.49 -15.79 -1.06
N ALA A 219 0.66 -17.06 -0.69
CA ALA A 219 1.38 -18.03 -1.50
C ALA A 219 0.47 -18.78 -2.51
N LEU A 220 -0.84 -18.51 -2.47
CA LEU A 220 -1.81 -19.12 -3.39
C LEU A 220 -1.68 -18.53 -4.80
N ARG A 221 -2.05 -19.34 -5.78
CA ARG A 221 -2.04 -18.98 -7.20
C ARG A 221 -3.09 -17.88 -7.46
N LEU A 222 -2.67 -16.80 -8.10
CA LEU A 222 -3.58 -15.72 -8.49
C LEU A 222 -4.57 -16.12 -9.61
N PRO A 223 -4.20 -16.96 -10.60
CA PRO A 223 -5.11 -17.34 -11.69
C PRO A 223 -6.43 -17.96 -11.24
N ASP A 224 -6.47 -18.60 -10.06
CA ASP A 224 -7.65 -19.35 -9.64
C ASP A 224 -8.80 -18.45 -9.18
N LYS A 225 -8.52 -17.21 -8.75
CA LYS A 225 -9.57 -16.28 -8.28
C LYS A 225 -9.28 -14.81 -8.50
N VAL A 226 -8.03 -14.37 -8.28
CA VAL A 226 -7.68 -12.94 -8.30
C VAL A 226 -7.63 -12.41 -9.74
N LEU A 227 -6.97 -13.12 -10.65
CA LEU A 227 -6.89 -12.67 -12.05
C LEU A 227 -8.24 -12.63 -12.76
N PRO A 228 -9.12 -13.66 -12.67
CA PRO A 228 -10.44 -13.59 -13.26
C PRO A 228 -11.24 -12.37 -12.79
N MET A 229 -11.21 -12.11 -11.47
CA MET A 229 -11.92 -10.97 -10.88
C MET A 229 -11.37 -9.62 -11.34
N LEU A 230 -10.05 -9.49 -11.49
CA LEU A 230 -9.43 -8.27 -12.03
C LEU A 230 -9.74 -8.06 -13.51
N LEU A 231 -9.68 -9.13 -14.33
CA LEU A 231 -9.98 -9.06 -15.75
C LEU A 231 -11.44 -8.65 -16.00
N GLU A 232 -12.36 -9.28 -15.27
CA GLU A 232 -13.78 -8.95 -15.31
C GLU A 232 -14.02 -7.49 -14.92
N ALA A 233 -13.51 -7.05 -13.77
CA ALA A 233 -13.70 -5.69 -13.29
C ALA A 233 -13.00 -4.63 -14.17
N ALA A 234 -11.95 -5.01 -14.90
CA ALA A 234 -11.27 -4.16 -15.87
C ALA A 234 -11.91 -4.18 -17.27
N GLY A 235 -12.92 -5.03 -17.51
CA GLY A 235 -13.56 -5.18 -18.83
C GLY A 235 -12.61 -5.75 -19.89
N ARG A 236 -11.70 -6.65 -19.50
CA ARG A 236 -10.69 -7.24 -20.39
C ARG A 236 -11.06 -8.68 -20.73
N SER A 237 -11.02 -9.00 -22.03
CA SER A 237 -11.34 -10.33 -22.57
C SER A 237 -10.13 -11.15 -23.03
N GLY A 238 -8.91 -10.61 -22.91
CA GLY A 238 -7.66 -11.30 -23.29
C GLY A 238 -6.92 -11.91 -22.09
N PRO A 239 -6.06 -12.92 -22.31
CA PRO A 239 -5.28 -13.52 -21.23
C PRO A 239 -4.27 -12.50 -20.65
N PRO A 240 -4.05 -12.51 -19.32
CA PRO A 240 -3.03 -11.67 -18.70
C PRO A 240 -1.63 -12.15 -19.10
N ARG A 241 -0.69 -11.22 -19.28
CA ARG A 241 0.70 -11.56 -19.58
C ARG A 241 1.42 -11.94 -18.29
N ARG A 242 2.02 -13.12 -18.27
CA ARG A 242 2.87 -13.55 -17.16
C ARG A 242 4.26 -12.94 -17.32
N LEU A 243 4.78 -12.28 -16.30
CA LEU A 243 6.16 -11.81 -16.28
C LEU A 243 7.05 -12.94 -15.78
N GLN A 244 6.88 -13.29 -14.50
CA GLN A 244 7.60 -14.36 -13.86
C GLN A 244 6.76 -14.89 -12.69
N ARG A 245 6.74 -16.21 -12.47
CA ARG A 245 6.05 -16.84 -11.32
C ARG A 245 4.61 -16.34 -11.16
N ASP A 246 4.19 -15.80 -10.03
CA ASP A 246 2.85 -15.27 -9.81
C ASP A 246 2.81 -13.72 -9.90
N CYS A 247 3.62 -13.16 -10.79
CA CYS A 247 3.57 -11.77 -11.21
C CYS A 247 2.99 -11.66 -12.62
N TRP A 248 1.89 -10.92 -12.75
CA TRP A 248 1.09 -10.85 -13.96
C TRP A 248 0.79 -9.40 -14.31
N GLU A 249 0.88 -9.07 -15.59
CA GLU A 249 0.26 -7.87 -16.15
C GLU A 249 -1.16 -8.23 -16.61
N VAL A 250 -2.15 -7.57 -16.03
CA VAL A 250 -3.58 -7.81 -16.28
C VAL A 250 -4.11 -6.91 -17.38
N ALA A 251 -3.60 -5.68 -17.45
CA ALA A 251 -3.85 -4.69 -18.49
C ALA A 251 -2.62 -3.78 -18.58
N PRO A 252 -2.47 -2.96 -19.64
CA PRO A 252 -1.30 -2.09 -19.79
C PRO A 252 -1.05 -1.26 -18.51
N ARG A 253 0.09 -1.50 -17.86
CA ARG A 253 0.52 -0.82 -16.62
C ARG A 253 -0.30 -1.15 -15.37
N LEU A 254 -1.10 -2.23 -15.42
CA LEU A 254 -1.85 -2.77 -14.28
C LEU A 254 -1.38 -4.20 -14.00
N TYR A 255 -0.80 -4.40 -12.83
CA TYR A 255 -0.21 -5.67 -12.41
C TYR A 255 -0.96 -6.30 -11.25
N ALA A 256 -0.86 -7.63 -11.17
CA ALA A 256 -1.28 -8.43 -10.03
C ALA A 256 -0.10 -9.29 -9.55
N VAL A 257 0.18 -9.23 -8.25
CA VAL A 257 1.31 -9.97 -7.65
C VAL A 257 0.91 -10.70 -6.38
N ASN A 258 1.55 -11.83 -6.10
CA ASN A 258 1.43 -12.53 -4.82
C ASN A 258 2.74 -12.46 -4.01
N ALA A 259 2.74 -13.09 -2.85
CA ALA A 259 3.89 -13.11 -1.96
C ALA A 259 4.90 -14.23 -2.22
N ARG A 260 4.71 -15.06 -3.26
CA ARG A 260 5.59 -16.21 -3.54
C ARG A 260 6.59 -15.89 -4.65
N PRO A 261 7.90 -16.10 -4.43
CA PRO A 261 8.55 -16.45 -3.16
C PRO A 261 8.77 -15.24 -2.23
N ASP A 262 8.76 -14.02 -2.77
CA ASP A 262 8.96 -12.77 -2.04
C ASP A 262 8.03 -11.71 -2.62
N LEU A 263 7.17 -11.13 -1.78
CA LEU A 263 6.18 -10.12 -2.18
C LEU A 263 6.84 -8.85 -2.73
N VAL A 264 7.89 -8.36 -2.07
CA VAL A 264 8.55 -7.11 -2.44
C VAL A 264 9.36 -7.33 -3.72
N ALA A 265 10.02 -8.48 -3.87
CA ALA A 265 10.71 -8.81 -5.12
C ALA A 265 9.72 -8.84 -6.31
N ASN A 266 8.53 -9.42 -6.13
CA ASN A 266 7.50 -9.42 -7.17
C ASN A 266 6.96 -8.01 -7.45
N LEU A 267 6.80 -7.15 -6.43
CA LEU A 267 6.47 -5.74 -6.62
C LEU A 267 7.55 -5.00 -7.42
N CYS A 268 8.82 -5.19 -7.08
CA CYS A 268 9.94 -4.57 -7.79
C CYS A 268 10.01 -5.04 -9.24
N LEU A 269 9.76 -6.33 -9.50
CA LEU A 269 9.70 -6.89 -10.86
C LEU A 269 8.60 -6.22 -11.69
N ALA A 270 7.39 -6.11 -11.14
CA ALA A 270 6.26 -5.46 -11.81
C ALA A 270 6.53 -3.96 -12.06
N ILE A 271 7.15 -3.27 -11.10
CA ILE A 271 7.55 -1.86 -11.27
C ILE A 271 8.60 -1.73 -12.38
N ALA A 272 9.62 -2.57 -12.38
CA ALA A 272 10.69 -2.54 -13.38
C ALA A 272 10.16 -2.80 -14.81
N ASP A 273 9.32 -3.83 -14.98
CA ASP A 273 8.65 -4.11 -16.26
C ASP A 273 7.78 -2.92 -16.70
N GLY A 274 7.03 -2.32 -15.78
CA GLY A 274 6.20 -1.16 -16.08
C GLY A 274 6.98 0.10 -16.45
N LEU A 275 8.11 0.35 -15.80
CA LEU A 275 9.01 1.46 -16.16
C LEU A 275 9.64 1.22 -17.53
N HIS A 276 10.07 -0.01 -17.82
CA HIS A 276 10.60 -0.36 -19.13
C HIS A 276 9.58 -0.14 -20.24
N GLN A 277 8.31 -0.53 -20.03
CA GLN A 277 7.23 -0.26 -20.98
C GLN A 277 6.91 1.24 -21.16
N LEU A 278 7.24 2.08 -20.17
CA LEU A 278 7.06 3.54 -20.24
C LEU A 278 8.27 4.25 -20.86
N ALA A 279 9.39 3.56 -21.02
CA ALA A 279 10.57 4.10 -21.66
C ALA A 279 10.29 4.30 -23.16
N PRO A 280 10.90 5.31 -23.79
CA PRO A 280 10.86 5.43 -25.25
C PRO A 280 11.46 4.19 -25.90
N GLU A 281 11.00 3.85 -27.10
CA GLU A 281 11.63 2.79 -27.88
C GLU A 281 13.11 3.12 -28.12
N PRO A 282 14.01 2.12 -28.02
CA PRO A 282 15.41 2.34 -28.37
C PRO A 282 15.52 2.78 -29.83
N PRO A 283 16.48 3.66 -30.15
CA PRO A 283 16.71 4.15 -31.51
C PRO A 283 17.11 3.04 -32.50
#